data_AF-A0A8C0V4E9-F1
#
_entry.id   AF-A0A8C0V4E9-F1
#
_cell.length_a   1.000
_cell.length_b   1.000
_cell.length_c   1.000
_cell.angle_alpha   90.00
_cell.angle_beta   90.00
_cell.angle_gamma   90.00
#
_symmetry.space_group_name_H-M   'P 1'
#
loop_
_entity.id
_entity.type
_entity.pdbx_description
1 polymer ?
#
loop_
_entity_poly.entity_id
_entity_poly.type
_entity_poly.pdbx_seq_one_letter_code
_entity_poly.pdbx_strand_id
1 'polypeptide(L)'
;TRPPAAHRDPRPAETGGAAGPRGEGPYRPAPLSRALQNFEKKVQENVTINGQPWEEASDDSPIKILEDQFDELIVETATRRKQWPKKILVHAIQTMKAEQEMLKLYQPVVKPAEIRPQPSQDAYIADLKQATEVASRQISEAMQSIPALIEKAEGFSQALTLQPTLELCKLRQEVFSGGSVKEENNVQNSVPPGEVTPTGTVSSKNPYILLKRRKVADAPRRRRYPLRPRKITLSA
;
A
#
# COMPACT_ATOMS: atom_id res chain seq x y z
N THR A 1 -19.04 -42.45 -62.05
CA THR A 1 -20.14 -43.06 -62.83
C THR A 1 -20.23 -42.32 -64.14
N ARG A 2 -19.74 -42.92 -65.22
CA ARG A 2 -19.57 -42.30 -66.55
C ARG A 2 -20.61 -42.92 -67.49
N PRO A 3 -21.46 -42.15 -68.19
CA PRO A 3 -22.28 -42.73 -69.24
C PRO A 3 -21.50 -42.76 -70.58
N PRO A 4 -21.77 -43.77 -71.44
CA PRO A 4 -20.95 -44.06 -72.61
C PRO A 4 -21.42 -43.32 -73.88
N ALA A 5 -20.47 -43.21 -74.81
CA ALA A 5 -20.64 -42.73 -76.17
C ALA A 5 -21.56 -43.66 -76.98
N ALA A 6 -22.46 -43.08 -77.76
CA ALA A 6 -23.25 -43.78 -78.77
C ALA A 6 -22.78 -43.43 -80.18
N HIS A 7 -22.78 -44.48 -80.98
CA HIS A 7 -22.20 -44.68 -82.30
C HIS A 7 -22.85 -43.82 -83.40
N ARG A 8 -22.04 -43.54 -84.42
CA ARG A 8 -22.44 -43.01 -85.74
C ARG A 8 -23.39 -43.98 -86.47
N ASP A 9 -24.26 -43.43 -87.31
CA ASP A 9 -24.53 -43.96 -88.66
C ASP A 9 -24.84 -42.83 -89.67
N PRO A 10 -24.63 -43.06 -90.99
CA PRO A 10 -24.45 -41.99 -91.97
C PRO A 10 -25.68 -41.70 -92.86
N ARG A 11 -25.59 -40.50 -93.46
CA ARG A 11 -26.30 -39.87 -94.59
C ARG A 11 -27.06 -40.81 -95.57
N PRO A 12 -28.07 -40.25 -96.25
CA PRO A 12 -27.90 -40.06 -97.68
C PRO A 12 -28.17 -38.63 -98.14
N ALA A 13 -27.55 -38.30 -99.28
CA ALA A 13 -27.64 -37.04 -99.98
C ALA A 13 -28.93 -36.98 -100.80
N GLU A 14 -29.60 -35.84 -100.82
CA GLU A 14 -30.43 -35.43 -101.96
C GLU A 14 -30.21 -33.96 -102.30
N THR A 15 -30.21 -33.75 -103.60
CA THR A 15 -29.85 -32.60 -104.41
C THR A 15 -31.03 -31.65 -104.64
N GLY A 16 -30.74 -30.35 -104.74
CA GLY A 16 -31.63 -29.31 -105.29
C GLY A 16 -31.37 -27.98 -104.58
N GLY A 17 -30.94 -26.88 -105.19
CA GLY A 17 -31.05 -26.44 -106.58
C GLY A 17 -32.09 -25.34 -106.69
N ALA A 18 -31.81 -24.12 -106.23
CA ALA A 18 -32.54 -22.92 -106.63
C ALA A 18 -31.72 -21.64 -106.39
N ALA A 19 -31.53 -20.89 -107.47
CA ALA A 19 -30.83 -19.62 -107.57
C ALA A 19 -31.76 -18.42 -107.30
N GLY A 20 -31.20 -17.31 -106.81
CA GLY A 20 -31.83 -15.99 -106.75
C GLY A 20 -30.91 -14.95 -106.08
N PRO A 21 -30.89 -13.67 -106.50
CA PRO A 21 -29.68 -13.06 -107.07
C PRO A 21 -28.92 -12.04 -106.17
N ARG A 22 -27.75 -11.61 -106.69
CA ARG A 22 -26.79 -10.62 -106.17
C ARG A 22 -27.21 -9.15 -106.42
N GLY A 23 -26.65 -8.24 -105.60
CA GLY A 23 -26.52 -6.78 -105.81
C GLY A 23 -27.32 -5.97 -104.77
N GLU A 24 -26.83 -4.94 -104.05
CA GLU A 24 -25.77 -3.94 -104.26
C GLU A 24 -25.41 -3.23 -102.91
N GLY A 25 -24.19 -2.70 -102.78
CA GLY A 25 -23.91 -1.40 -102.13
C GLY A 25 -23.62 -1.33 -100.60
N PRO A 26 -22.69 -0.45 -100.16
CA PRO A 26 -22.20 -0.38 -98.78
C PRO A 26 -23.16 0.38 -97.85
N TYR A 27 -23.21 -0.03 -96.58
CA TYR A 27 -24.00 0.54 -95.48
C TYR A 27 -24.08 2.09 -95.50
N ARG A 28 -25.15 2.64 -96.09
CA ARG A 28 -25.55 4.03 -95.86
C ARG A 28 -26.50 4.02 -94.65
N PRO A 29 -26.13 4.61 -93.50
CA PRO A 29 -27.03 4.66 -92.36
C PRO A 29 -28.32 5.39 -92.77
N ALA A 30 -29.47 4.84 -92.36
CA ALA A 30 -30.78 5.41 -92.66
C ALA A 30 -30.79 6.91 -92.32
N PRO A 31 -31.51 7.77 -93.07
CA PRO A 31 -31.49 9.23 -92.87
C PRO A 31 -31.73 9.67 -91.42
N LEU A 32 -32.56 8.92 -90.68
CA LEU A 32 -32.86 9.14 -89.27
C LEU A 32 -31.67 8.83 -88.35
N SER A 33 -30.93 7.74 -88.60
CA SER A 33 -29.72 7.39 -87.83
C SER A 33 -28.64 8.46 -88.00
N ARG A 34 -28.48 8.99 -89.22
CA ARG A 34 -27.55 10.10 -89.48
C ARG A 34 -27.99 11.40 -88.80
N ALA A 35 -29.29 11.69 -88.80
CA ALA A 35 -29.84 12.88 -88.14
C ALA A 35 -29.64 12.84 -86.62
N LEU A 36 -29.87 11.67 -86.00
CA LEU A 36 -29.66 11.46 -84.56
C LEU A 36 -28.18 11.58 -84.19
N GLN A 37 -27.27 10.98 -84.96
CA GLN A 37 -25.81 11.11 -84.75
C GLN A 37 -25.35 12.57 -84.86
N ASN A 38 -25.87 13.32 -85.84
CA ASN A 38 -25.54 14.73 -85.99
C ASN A 38 -26.08 15.59 -84.83
N PHE A 39 -27.28 15.26 -84.32
CA PHE A 39 -27.86 15.94 -83.18
C PHE A 39 -27.07 15.65 -81.90
N GLU A 40 -26.78 14.39 -81.62
CA GLU A 40 -25.97 13.96 -80.48
C GLU A 40 -24.59 14.62 -80.48
N LYS A 41 -23.92 14.63 -81.64
CA LYS A 41 -22.62 15.30 -81.79
C LYS A 41 -22.71 16.80 -81.48
N LYS A 42 -23.73 17.48 -82.00
CA LYS A 42 -23.93 18.90 -81.69
C LYS A 42 -24.20 19.14 -80.21
N VAL A 43 -24.94 18.26 -79.54
CA VAL A 43 -25.15 18.36 -78.09
C VAL A 43 -23.82 18.20 -77.36
N GLN A 44 -23.02 17.19 -77.70
CA GLN A 44 -21.70 16.95 -77.10
C GLN A 44 -20.73 18.11 -77.33
N GLU A 45 -20.77 18.77 -78.50
CA GLU A 45 -19.95 19.94 -78.80
C GLU A 45 -20.36 21.20 -78.01
N ASN A 46 -21.61 21.30 -77.54
CA ASN A 46 -22.14 22.48 -76.86
C ASN A 46 -22.25 22.32 -75.33
N VAL A 47 -22.11 21.10 -74.81
CA VAL A 47 -22.16 20.82 -73.38
C VAL A 47 -20.75 20.60 -72.85
N THR A 48 -20.42 21.27 -71.75
CA THR A 48 -19.18 21.02 -71.00
C THR A 48 -19.51 20.31 -69.69
N ILE A 49 -18.69 19.32 -69.32
CA ILE A 49 -18.76 18.63 -68.03
C ILE A 49 -17.62 19.16 -67.18
N ASN A 50 -17.92 19.78 -66.04
CA ASN A 50 -16.92 20.40 -65.16
C ASN A 50 -15.96 21.38 -65.87
N GLY A 51 -16.47 22.10 -66.89
CA GLY A 51 -15.69 23.05 -67.68
C GLY A 51 -14.73 22.43 -68.69
N GLN A 52 -14.77 21.11 -68.90
CA GLN A 52 -14.03 20.42 -69.96
C GLN A 52 -14.98 20.04 -71.11
N PRO A 53 -14.48 19.96 -72.37
CA PRO A 53 -15.20 19.39 -73.49
C PRO A 53 -15.69 17.97 -73.20
N TRP A 54 -16.83 17.58 -73.77
CA TRP A 54 -17.43 16.27 -73.53
C TRP A 54 -16.49 15.08 -73.83
N GLU A 55 -15.61 15.19 -74.83
CA GLU A 55 -14.62 14.14 -75.17
C GLU A 55 -13.48 14.02 -74.16
N GLU A 56 -13.17 15.08 -73.42
CA GLU A 56 -12.06 15.16 -72.46
C GLU A 56 -12.51 14.91 -71.01
N ALA A 57 -13.83 14.89 -70.78
CA ALA A 57 -14.41 14.45 -69.52
C ALA A 57 -14.17 12.94 -69.36
N SER A 58 -13.01 12.61 -68.79
CA SER A 58 -12.47 11.25 -68.67
C SER A 58 -13.48 10.25 -68.11
N ASP A 59 -13.72 9.20 -68.89
CA ASP A 59 -14.42 7.96 -68.55
C ASP A 59 -13.42 6.82 -68.24
N ASP A 60 -12.18 7.17 -67.84
CA ASP A 60 -11.06 6.23 -67.73
C ASP A 60 -11.09 5.41 -66.44
N SER A 61 -12.02 4.44 -66.37
CA SER A 61 -12.03 3.22 -65.55
C SER A 61 -10.99 3.13 -64.39
N PRO A 62 -10.98 4.07 -63.41
CA PRO A 62 -9.98 4.11 -62.34
C PRO A 62 -10.29 3.09 -61.25
N ILE A 63 -11.51 2.55 -61.29
CA ILE A 63 -12.07 1.62 -60.32
C ILE A 63 -11.35 0.28 -60.37
N LYS A 64 -11.05 -0.27 -61.56
CA LYS A 64 -10.38 -1.59 -61.67
C LYS A 64 -8.98 -1.58 -61.10
N ILE A 65 -8.19 -0.54 -61.41
CA ILE A 65 -6.83 -0.39 -60.88
C ILE A 65 -6.87 -0.23 -59.36
N LEU A 66 -7.86 0.49 -58.84
CA LEU A 66 -8.05 0.66 -57.40
C LEU A 66 -8.50 -0.63 -56.70
N GLU A 67 -9.40 -1.40 -57.33
CA GLU A 67 -9.85 -2.71 -56.86
C GLU A 67 -8.67 -3.69 -56.78
N ASP A 68 -7.83 -3.76 -57.82
CA ASP A 68 -6.64 -4.61 -57.82
C ASP A 68 -5.66 -4.24 -56.69
N GLN A 69 -5.42 -2.95 -56.47
CA GLN A 69 -4.59 -2.47 -55.35
C GLN A 69 -5.21 -2.78 -53.99
N PHE A 70 -6.53 -2.67 -53.88
CA PHE A 70 -7.23 -2.98 -52.66
C PHE A 70 -7.16 -4.48 -52.34
N ASP A 71 -7.35 -5.35 -53.33
CA ASP A 71 -7.23 -6.79 -53.18
C ASP A 71 -5.81 -7.19 -52.77
N GLU A 72 -4.78 -6.57 -53.34
CA GLU A 72 -3.39 -6.76 -52.91
C GLU A 72 -3.20 -6.44 -51.42
N LEU A 73 -3.71 -5.28 -50.97
CA LEU A 73 -3.62 -4.88 -49.57
C LEU A 73 -4.43 -5.79 -48.63
N ILE A 74 -5.58 -6.28 -49.07
CA ILE A 74 -6.40 -7.23 -48.29
C ILE A 74 -5.64 -8.54 -48.12
N VAL A 75 -5.05 -9.07 -49.18
CA VAL A 75 -4.24 -10.31 -49.13
C VAL A 75 -2.99 -10.11 -48.27
N GLU A 76 -2.26 -9.01 -48.45
CA GLU A 76 -1.08 -8.70 -47.62
C GLU A 76 -1.47 -8.58 -46.15
N THR A 77 -2.55 -7.87 -45.84
CA THR A 77 -2.99 -7.69 -44.45
C THR A 77 -3.45 -9.01 -43.84
N ALA A 78 -4.22 -9.82 -44.58
CA ALA A 78 -4.68 -11.13 -44.12
C ALA A 78 -3.51 -12.09 -43.88
N THR A 79 -2.53 -12.12 -44.79
CA THR A 79 -1.32 -12.92 -44.62
C THR A 79 -0.48 -12.43 -43.45
N ARG A 80 -0.36 -11.10 -43.25
CA ARG A 80 0.33 -10.52 -42.11
C ARG A 80 -0.32 -10.93 -40.79
N ARG A 81 -1.64 -10.76 -40.66
CA ARG A 81 -2.44 -11.16 -39.48
C ARG A 81 -2.34 -12.66 -39.18
N LYS A 82 -2.19 -13.50 -40.20
CA LYS A 82 -2.05 -14.95 -40.05
C LYS A 82 -0.63 -15.39 -39.63
N GLN A 83 0.41 -14.79 -40.21
CA GLN A 83 1.78 -15.29 -40.09
C GLN A 83 2.60 -14.59 -38.99
N TRP A 84 2.47 -13.27 -38.86
CA TRP A 84 3.33 -12.51 -37.96
C TRP A 84 3.14 -12.82 -36.47
N PRO A 85 1.91 -13.03 -35.96
CA PRO A 85 1.75 -13.46 -34.57
C PRO A 85 2.52 -14.76 -34.25
N LYS A 86 2.57 -15.69 -35.20
CA LYS A 86 3.34 -16.94 -35.06
C LYS A 86 4.84 -16.69 -35.03
N LYS A 87 5.36 -15.81 -35.90
CA LYS A 87 6.79 -15.42 -35.92
C LYS A 87 7.19 -14.69 -34.64
N ILE A 88 6.38 -13.73 -34.19
CA ILE A 88 6.59 -12.98 -32.96
C ILE A 88 6.58 -13.92 -31.76
N LEU A 89 5.63 -14.85 -31.69
CA LEU A 89 5.53 -15.82 -30.60
C LEU A 89 6.80 -16.66 -30.46
N VAL A 90 7.36 -17.15 -31.58
CA VAL A 90 8.61 -17.93 -31.55
C VAL A 90 9.75 -17.11 -30.94
N HIS A 91 9.93 -15.87 -31.38
CA HIS A 91 10.98 -14.99 -30.83
C HIS A 91 10.74 -14.66 -29.36
N ALA A 92 9.50 -14.35 -28.96
CA ALA A 92 9.16 -14.09 -27.57
C ALA A 92 9.49 -15.28 -26.67
N ILE A 93 9.14 -16.50 -27.09
CA ILE A 93 9.47 -17.74 -26.36
C ILE A 93 10.99 -17.92 -26.24
N GLN A 94 11.73 -17.68 -27.33
CA GLN A 94 13.20 -17.78 -27.32
C GLN A 94 13.83 -16.79 -26.34
N THR A 95 13.40 -15.52 -26.37
CA THR A 95 13.89 -14.48 -25.45
C THR A 95 13.56 -14.80 -24.00
N MET A 96 12.31 -15.20 -23.71
CA MET A 96 11.90 -15.57 -22.35
C MET A 96 12.71 -16.75 -21.80
N LYS A 97 12.98 -17.76 -22.64
CA LYS A 97 13.84 -18.88 -22.24
C LYS A 97 15.28 -18.43 -21.98
N ALA A 98 15.84 -17.57 -22.83
CA ALA A 98 17.18 -17.04 -22.64
C ALA A 98 17.31 -16.22 -21.35
N GLU A 99 16.32 -15.37 -21.05
CA GLU A 99 16.25 -14.63 -19.78
C GLU A 99 16.15 -15.57 -18.57
N GLN A 100 15.35 -16.63 -18.68
CA GLN A 100 15.25 -17.65 -17.63
C GLN A 100 16.58 -18.39 -17.42
N GLU A 101 17.28 -18.79 -18.49
CA GLU A 101 18.60 -19.41 -18.36
C GLU A 101 19.63 -18.46 -17.74
N MET A 102 19.62 -17.18 -18.14
CA MET A 102 20.46 -16.16 -17.51
C MET A 102 20.17 -16.00 -16.01
N LEU A 103 18.89 -16.09 -15.61
CA LEU A 103 18.49 -16.04 -14.20
C LEU A 103 18.96 -17.26 -13.42
N LYS A 104 19.09 -18.45 -14.03
CA LYS A 104 19.65 -19.63 -13.35
C LYS A 104 21.14 -19.44 -12.99
N LEU A 105 21.86 -18.65 -13.78
CA LEU A 105 23.25 -18.30 -13.51
C LEU A 105 23.39 -17.24 -12.41
N TYR A 106 22.29 -16.62 -11.98
CA TYR A 106 22.30 -15.63 -10.92
C TYR A 106 22.56 -16.30 -9.56
N GLN A 107 23.74 -16.06 -9.00
CA GLN A 107 23.99 -16.29 -7.58
C GLN A 107 23.62 -15.02 -6.80
N PRO A 108 22.74 -15.11 -5.77
CA PRO A 108 22.47 -13.99 -4.89
C PRO A 108 23.76 -13.53 -4.22
N VAL A 109 24.22 -12.33 -4.57
CA VAL A 109 25.48 -11.76 -4.06
C VAL A 109 25.41 -11.51 -2.54
N VAL A 110 24.21 -11.45 -1.97
CA VAL A 110 23.99 -11.24 -0.54
C VAL A 110 23.46 -12.52 0.08
N LYS A 111 24.34 -13.26 0.76
CA LYS A 111 23.90 -14.31 1.69
C LYS A 111 23.12 -13.63 2.82
N PRO A 112 21.91 -14.11 3.17
CA PRO A 112 21.17 -13.55 4.29
C PRO A 112 22.04 -13.63 5.54
N ALA A 113 22.27 -12.50 6.19
CA ALA A 113 23.07 -12.45 7.40
C ALA A 113 22.32 -13.21 8.50
N GLU A 114 22.93 -14.28 9.01
CA GLU A 114 22.41 -15.00 10.18
C GLU A 114 22.46 -14.06 11.40
N ILE A 115 21.29 -13.67 11.88
CA ILE A 115 21.14 -12.90 13.11
C ILE A 115 21.42 -13.86 14.25
N ARG A 116 22.65 -13.83 14.79
CA ARG A 116 22.99 -14.59 15.99
C ARG A 116 22.18 -14.04 17.18
N PRO A 117 21.47 -14.90 17.95
CA PRO A 117 20.88 -14.48 19.20
C PRO A 117 21.98 -14.02 20.17
N GLN A 118 21.72 -12.91 20.85
CA GLN A 118 22.65 -12.23 21.74
C GLN A 118 22.94 -13.12 22.98
N PRO A 119 24.21 -13.35 23.37
CA PRO A 119 24.51 -14.29 24.44
C PRO A 119 24.23 -13.72 25.84
N SER A 120 23.56 -14.57 26.64
CA SER A 120 23.31 -14.62 28.10
C SER A 120 22.90 -13.32 28.82
N GLN A 121 21.58 -13.13 28.99
CA GLN A 121 20.97 -12.27 30.01
C GLN A 121 20.85 -12.96 31.38
N ASP A 122 21.37 -14.18 31.51
CA ASP A 122 21.09 -15.06 32.65
C ASP A 122 21.62 -14.52 33.97
N ALA A 123 22.81 -13.90 33.96
CA ALA A 123 23.37 -13.25 35.16
C ALA A 123 22.52 -12.07 35.63
N TYR A 124 22.05 -11.24 34.71
CA TYR A 124 21.16 -10.13 35.02
C TYR A 124 19.81 -10.60 35.57
N ILE A 125 19.27 -11.69 35.01
CA ILE A 125 18.02 -12.29 35.47
C ILE A 125 18.19 -12.91 36.87
N ALA A 126 19.34 -13.52 37.16
CA ALA A 126 19.63 -14.08 38.48
C ALA A 126 19.73 -13.00 39.57
N ASP A 127 20.45 -11.91 39.30
CA ASP A 127 20.59 -10.77 40.21
C ASP A 127 19.22 -10.13 40.50
N LEU A 128 18.39 -9.95 39.47
CA LEU A 128 17.05 -9.40 39.62
C LEU A 128 16.15 -10.29 40.47
N LYS A 129 16.23 -11.61 40.31
CA LYS A 129 15.49 -12.58 41.13
C LYS A 129 15.90 -12.49 42.59
N GLN A 130 17.21 -12.49 42.86
CA GLN A 130 17.72 -12.39 44.22
C GLN A 130 17.30 -11.07 44.89
N ALA A 131 17.42 -9.94 44.19
CA ALA A 131 16.99 -8.65 44.70
C ALA A 131 15.48 -8.63 45.04
N THR A 132 14.67 -9.27 44.20
CA THR A 132 13.22 -9.38 44.41
C THR A 132 12.88 -10.25 45.62
N GLU A 133 13.60 -11.36 45.82
CA GLU A 133 13.42 -12.24 46.98
C GLU A 133 13.82 -11.55 48.30
N VAL A 134 14.91 -10.79 48.30
CA VAL A 134 15.32 -10.03 49.49
C VAL A 134 14.28 -8.97 49.83
N ALA A 135 13.80 -8.22 48.84
CA ALA A 135 12.77 -7.21 49.04
C ALA A 135 11.45 -7.82 49.56
N SER A 136 11.03 -8.98 49.04
CA SER A 136 9.79 -9.62 49.48
C SER A 136 9.86 -10.12 50.92
N ARG A 137 11.02 -10.64 51.36
CA ARG A 137 11.25 -11.03 52.76
C ARG A 137 11.19 -9.83 53.69
N GLN A 138 11.87 -8.74 53.34
CA GLN A 138 11.83 -7.50 54.13
C GLN A 138 10.42 -6.94 54.27
N ILE A 139 9.63 -6.95 53.18
CA ILE A 139 8.23 -6.52 53.24
C ILE A 139 7.43 -7.45 54.16
N SER A 140 7.63 -8.75 54.07
CA SER A 140 6.92 -9.72 54.92
C SER A 140 7.26 -9.55 56.40
N GLU A 141 8.55 -9.38 56.74
CA GLU A 141 9.00 -9.11 58.10
C GLU A 141 8.45 -7.77 58.65
N ALA A 142 8.44 -6.73 57.83
CA ALA A 142 7.81 -5.46 58.17
C ALA A 142 6.30 -5.64 58.45
N MET A 143 5.60 -6.39 57.59
CA MET A 143 4.16 -6.66 57.77
C MET A 143 3.86 -7.43 59.06
N GLN A 144 4.74 -8.32 59.50
CA GLN A 144 4.56 -9.04 60.76
C GLN A 144 4.90 -8.18 62.00
N SER A 145 5.82 -7.22 61.87
CA SER A 145 6.27 -6.39 63.00
C SER A 145 5.43 -5.14 63.25
N ILE A 146 4.80 -4.57 62.21
CA ILE A 146 3.96 -3.37 62.32
C ILE A 146 2.82 -3.54 63.35
N PRO A 147 2.03 -4.63 63.39
CA PRO A 147 0.94 -4.78 64.36
C PRO A 147 1.43 -4.72 65.82
N ALA A 148 2.54 -5.38 66.13
CA ALA A 148 3.12 -5.35 67.49
C ALA A 148 3.60 -3.95 67.90
N LEU A 149 4.07 -3.14 66.94
CA LEU A 149 4.44 -1.75 67.20
C LEU A 149 3.20 -0.87 67.45
N ILE A 150 2.12 -1.11 66.71
CA ILE A 150 0.83 -0.42 66.91
C ILE A 150 0.30 -0.72 68.32
N GLU A 151 0.25 -1.98 68.73
CA GLU A 151 -0.20 -2.38 70.08
C GLU A 151 0.60 -1.69 71.19
N LYS A 152 1.93 -1.61 71.05
CA LYS A 152 2.78 -0.88 72.01
C LYS A 152 2.46 0.61 72.05
N ALA A 153 2.28 1.24 70.90
CA ALA A 153 1.93 2.66 70.81
C ALA A 153 0.57 2.96 71.44
N GLU A 154 -0.42 2.08 71.24
CA GLU A 154 -1.74 2.15 71.89
C GLU A 154 -1.63 1.95 73.41
N GLY A 155 -0.81 1.02 73.88
CA GLY A 155 -0.55 0.83 75.30
C GLY A 155 0.04 2.10 75.96
N PHE A 156 1.01 2.73 75.30
CA PHE A 156 1.56 4.01 75.78
C PHE A 156 0.54 5.14 75.78
N SER A 157 -0.31 5.25 74.75
CA SER A 157 -1.32 6.31 74.69
C SER A 157 -2.36 6.17 75.80
N GLN A 158 -2.75 4.94 76.16
CA GLN A 158 -3.65 4.66 77.29
C GLN A 158 -3.01 5.07 78.63
N ALA A 159 -1.74 4.72 78.86
CA ALA A 159 -1.03 5.09 80.08
C ALA A 159 -0.94 6.61 80.26
N LEU A 160 -0.61 7.34 79.19
CA LEU A 160 -0.57 8.81 79.19
C LEU A 160 -1.95 9.42 79.43
N THR A 161 -3.02 8.78 78.96
CA THR A 161 -4.40 9.22 79.21
C THR A 161 -4.82 9.04 80.67
N LEU A 162 -4.32 8.01 81.35
CA LEU A 162 -4.62 7.74 82.77
C LEU A 162 -3.77 8.57 83.74
N GLN A 163 -2.65 9.16 83.28
CA GLN A 163 -1.74 9.93 84.11
C GLN A 163 -2.42 11.10 84.86
N PRO A 164 -3.24 11.97 84.23
CA PRO A 164 -3.92 13.06 84.95
C PRO A 164 -4.90 12.57 86.01
N THR A 165 -5.58 11.44 85.75
CA THR A 165 -6.50 10.83 86.72
C THR A 165 -5.75 10.32 87.94
N LEU A 166 -4.57 9.72 87.73
CA LEU A 166 -3.71 9.23 88.81
C LEU A 166 -3.18 10.39 89.66
N GLU A 167 -2.71 11.47 89.03
CA GLU A 167 -2.28 12.69 89.74
C GLU A 167 -3.43 13.35 90.52
N LEU A 168 -4.64 13.39 89.95
CA LEU A 168 -5.84 13.88 90.66
C LEU A 168 -6.18 13.00 91.87
N CYS A 169 -6.05 11.67 91.75
CA CYS A 169 -6.23 10.75 92.86
C CYS A 169 -5.19 10.95 93.96
N LYS A 170 -3.90 11.16 93.61
CA LYS A 170 -2.85 11.53 94.57
C LYS A 170 -3.17 12.82 95.31
N LEU A 171 -3.56 13.88 94.58
CA LEU A 171 -3.95 15.16 95.18
C LEU A 171 -5.12 15.00 96.15
N ARG A 172 -6.16 14.25 95.76
CA ARG A 172 -7.30 13.98 96.65
C ARG A 172 -6.84 13.20 97.89
N GLN A 173 -6.00 12.19 97.73
CA GLN A 173 -5.45 11.45 98.85
C GLN A 173 -4.64 12.36 99.78
N GLU A 174 -3.82 13.27 99.28
CA GLU A 174 -3.05 14.24 100.08
C GLU A 174 -3.97 15.21 100.84
N VAL A 175 -4.96 15.81 100.17
CA VAL A 175 -5.93 16.73 100.77
C VAL A 175 -6.75 16.05 101.89
N PHE A 176 -7.13 14.78 101.71
CA PHE A 176 -7.92 14.04 102.69
C PHE A 176 -7.08 13.25 103.72
N SER A 177 -5.76 13.13 103.54
CA SER A 177 -4.83 12.49 104.50
C SER A 177 -4.13 13.49 105.42
N GLY A 178 -4.49 14.77 105.39
CA GLY A 178 -3.95 15.83 106.24
C GLY A 178 -4.39 15.77 107.72
N GLY A 179 -4.37 14.59 108.33
CA GLY A 179 -4.90 14.38 109.68
C GLY A 179 -4.43 13.09 110.37
N SER A 180 -3.12 12.94 110.60
CA SER A 180 -2.62 12.40 111.89
C SER A 180 -1.12 12.66 112.08
N VAL A 181 -0.77 13.23 113.23
CA VAL A 181 0.59 13.32 113.78
C VAL A 181 1.01 11.95 114.30
N LYS A 182 2.21 11.48 113.92
CA LYS A 182 3.18 10.73 114.77
C LYS A 182 4.52 10.48 114.02
N GLU A 183 5.54 11.21 114.47
CA GLU A 183 6.87 10.77 114.92
C GLU A 183 7.68 9.71 114.12
N GLU A 184 8.86 10.17 113.68
CA GLU A 184 10.16 9.49 113.49
C GLU A 184 10.23 8.08 112.90
N ASN A 185 10.92 7.94 111.75
CA ASN A 185 12.25 7.32 111.66
C ASN A 185 12.78 7.27 110.20
N ASN A 186 13.89 7.99 110.00
CA ASN A 186 15.17 7.50 109.45
C ASN A 186 15.29 6.93 108.01
N VAL A 187 16.40 7.36 107.38
CA VAL A 187 17.18 6.79 106.27
C VAL A 187 16.87 7.26 104.84
N GLN A 188 17.39 8.45 104.56
CA GLN A 188 18.50 8.73 103.62
C GLN A 188 18.46 8.33 102.12
N ASN A 189 18.97 9.32 101.36
CA ASN A 189 19.76 9.27 100.11
C ASN A 189 18.97 9.44 98.79
N SER A 190 18.84 10.67 98.25
CA SER A 190 19.82 11.51 97.52
C SER A 190 19.86 11.19 96.01
N VAL A 191 19.62 12.13 95.07
CA VAL A 191 20.57 13.04 94.38
C VAL A 191 19.82 13.73 93.18
N PRO A 192 20.25 14.90 92.64
CA PRO A 192 19.37 16.01 92.20
C PRO A 192 19.26 16.16 90.64
N PRO A 193 18.64 17.24 90.09
CA PRO A 193 18.04 17.26 88.74
C PRO A 193 19.04 17.64 87.63
N GLY A 194 18.92 16.96 86.49
CA GLY A 194 19.66 17.26 85.26
C GLY A 194 18.92 18.28 84.39
N GLU A 195 19.42 19.50 84.44
CA GLU A 195 19.10 20.66 83.61
C GLU A 195 19.26 20.36 82.11
N VAL A 196 18.23 20.64 81.29
CA VAL A 196 18.35 20.68 79.83
C VAL A 196 17.93 22.06 79.35
N THR A 197 18.93 22.89 79.08
CA THR A 197 18.77 24.20 78.45
C THR A 197 18.22 24.05 77.02
N PRO A 198 17.24 24.86 76.61
CA PRO A 198 16.76 24.91 75.23
C PRO A 198 17.64 25.86 74.41
N THR A 199 18.39 25.35 73.43
CA THR A 199 19.03 26.20 72.42
C THR A 199 18.06 26.39 71.26
N GLY A 200 17.36 27.51 71.25
CA GLY A 200 16.75 28.06 70.05
C GLY A 200 17.75 28.93 69.31
N THR A 201 17.90 28.77 67.99
CA THR A 201 18.00 29.93 67.08
C THR A 201 17.49 29.59 65.69
N VAL A 202 16.44 30.30 65.35
CA VAL A 202 15.87 30.69 64.05
C VAL A 202 16.88 30.73 62.88
N SER A 203 16.50 30.22 61.72
CA SER A 203 16.76 30.93 60.45
C SER A 203 15.73 30.56 59.39
N SER A 204 14.94 31.58 59.05
CA SER A 204 14.00 31.62 57.93
C SER A 204 14.69 31.40 56.58
N LYS A 205 14.07 30.64 55.67
CA LYS A 205 13.56 31.13 54.36
C LYS A 205 13.21 29.98 53.41
N ASN A 206 11.99 30.09 52.86
CA ASN A 206 11.55 29.69 51.52
C ASN A 206 11.07 28.24 51.28
N PRO A 207 9.73 28.03 51.19
CA PRO A 207 9.14 26.79 50.71
C PRO A 207 8.68 26.97 49.25
N TYR A 208 9.59 26.95 48.27
CA TYR A 208 9.19 26.81 46.85
C TYR A 208 10.34 26.22 46.03
N ILE A 209 10.47 24.90 46.05
CA ILE A 209 11.18 24.18 44.98
C ILE A 209 10.15 23.96 43.87
N LEU A 210 10.12 24.90 42.94
CA LEU A 210 9.48 24.73 41.64
C LEU A 210 10.12 23.52 40.95
N LEU A 211 9.34 22.43 40.83
CA LEU A 211 9.63 21.32 39.93
C LEU A 211 9.82 21.87 38.52
N LYS A 212 11.08 21.99 38.09
CA LYS A 212 11.43 22.26 36.69
C LYS A 212 10.90 21.10 35.86
N ARG A 213 9.80 21.35 35.13
CA ARG A 213 9.31 20.46 34.08
C ARG A 213 10.45 20.27 33.08
N ARG A 214 10.96 19.04 32.98
CA ARG A 214 11.94 18.66 31.96
C ARG A 214 11.29 18.91 30.59
N LYS A 215 11.84 19.85 29.82
CA LYS A 215 11.51 20.04 28.41
C LYS A 215 11.81 18.72 27.70
N VAL A 216 10.79 18.11 27.08
CA VAL A 216 10.99 17.03 26.12
C VAL A 216 11.75 17.65 24.94
N ALA A 217 12.96 17.18 24.71
CA ALA A 217 13.69 17.46 23.49
C ALA A 217 12.85 16.95 22.32
N ASP A 218 12.75 17.78 21.28
CA ASP A 218 12.03 17.52 20.04
C ASP A 218 12.13 16.05 19.60
N ALA A 219 10.96 15.42 19.48
CA ALA A 219 10.84 14.10 18.87
C ALA A 219 11.39 14.16 17.44
N PRO A 220 12.28 13.24 17.02
CA PRO A 220 12.70 13.16 15.63
C PRO A 220 11.47 12.79 14.79
N ARG A 221 11.04 13.79 14.02
CA ARG A 221 10.05 13.74 12.95
C ARG A 221 9.89 12.34 12.37
N ARG A 222 8.64 11.87 12.38
CA ARG A 222 8.07 10.82 11.53
C ARG A 222 8.88 10.71 10.23
N ARG A 223 9.62 9.61 10.08
CA ARG A 223 10.32 9.28 8.82
C ARG A 223 9.25 9.09 7.74
N ARG A 224 9.01 10.16 6.97
CA ARG A 224 8.30 10.09 5.70
C ARG A 224 9.24 9.40 4.71
N TYR A 225 8.75 8.35 4.06
CA TYR A 225 9.43 7.72 2.93
C TYR A 225 9.78 8.78 1.86
N PRO A 226 10.90 8.66 1.13
CA PRO A 226 11.18 9.54 0.00
C PRO A 226 10.14 9.28 -1.10
N LEU A 227 9.17 10.19 -1.25
CA LEU A 227 8.30 10.20 -2.41
C LEU A 227 9.10 10.70 -3.61
N ARG A 228 9.33 9.82 -4.59
CA ARG A 228 9.96 10.19 -5.85
C ARG A 228 9.07 11.19 -6.60
N PRO A 229 9.60 12.34 -7.07
CA PRO A 229 8.86 13.22 -7.98
C PRO A 229 8.68 12.52 -9.33
N ARG A 230 7.43 12.26 -9.74
CA ARG A 230 7.11 11.94 -11.14
C ARG A 230 7.08 13.26 -11.92
N LYS A 231 8.04 13.46 -12.82
CA LYS A 231 7.93 14.49 -13.87
C LYS A 231 7.02 13.94 -14.96
N ILE A 232 5.86 14.57 -15.15
CA ILE A 232 4.99 14.34 -16.31
C ILE A 232 5.27 15.50 -17.26
N THR A 233 5.85 15.19 -18.41
CA THR A 233 5.93 16.12 -19.54
C THR A 233 4.64 15.98 -20.34
N LEU A 234 3.80 17.01 -20.33
CA LEU A 234 2.72 17.16 -21.28
C LEU A 234 3.27 17.93 -22.48
N SER A 235 3.31 17.28 -23.65
CA SER A 235 3.55 17.95 -24.92
C SER A 235 2.31 18.76 -25.31
N ALA A 236 2.54 19.98 -25.80
CA ALA A 236 1.54 20.87 -26.36
C ALA A 236 0.92 20.32 -27.65
#